data_AF-A0A183H0T7-F1
#
_entry.id   AF-A0A183H0T7-F1
#
_cell.length_a   1.000
_cell.length_b   1.000
_cell.length_c   1.000
_cell.angle_alpha   90.00
_cell.angle_beta   90.00
_cell.angle_gamma   90.00
#
_symmetry.space_group_name_H-M   'P 1'
#
loop_
_entity.id
_entity.type
_entity.pdbx_description
1 polymer ?
#
loop_
_entity_poly.entity_id
_entity_poly.type
_entity_poly.pdbx_seq_one_letter_code
_entity_poly.pdbx_strand_id
1 'polypeptide(L)'
;MVQKDKIEKLFGSAICTGNSNKLTIEMCLPSLETIIKDVVKKASDLKVRSVFVSSDRNHYIDELKQELAPLQIVVEHRYPENLHINLAILSIADHFIGNCVSTLSAFVYRQRKYASSVPRPSSFFAQNYFTENKDEL
;
A
#
# COMPACT_ATOMS: atom_id res chain seq x y z
N MET A 1 5.26 29.66 6.85
CA MET A 1 6.29 29.12 5.93
C MET A 1 6.58 27.69 6.37
N VAL A 2 6.25 26.69 5.54
CA VAL A 2 6.53 25.28 5.84
C VAL A 2 8.02 25.06 5.63
N GLN A 3 8.73 24.61 6.67
CA GLN A 3 10.15 24.30 6.58
C GLN A 3 10.34 23.11 5.64
N LYS A 4 11.21 23.28 4.63
CA LYS A 4 11.89 22.19 3.94
C LYS A 4 12.42 21.27 5.05
N ASP A 5 12.08 19.98 5.02
CA ASP A 5 12.55 18.94 5.95
C ASP A 5 11.72 18.67 7.22
N LYS A 6 10.51 19.25 7.36
CA LYS A 6 9.55 18.89 8.43
C LYS A 6 8.15 18.57 7.91
N ILE A 7 7.97 17.42 7.25
CA ILE A 7 6.62 16.82 7.15
C ILE A 7 6.50 15.81 8.28
N GLU A 8 6.23 16.32 9.50
CA GLU A 8 6.28 15.48 10.70
C GLU A 8 5.11 14.47 10.72
N LYS A 9 3.91 14.88 10.30
CA LYS A 9 2.72 14.02 10.17
C LYS A 9 1.77 14.61 9.12
N LEU A 10 1.30 13.80 8.19
CA LEU A 10 0.39 14.22 7.12
C LEU A 10 -0.74 13.20 6.96
N PHE A 11 -1.98 13.63 7.15
CA PHE A 11 -3.17 12.80 6.96
C PHE A 11 -3.08 11.44 7.69
N GLY A 12 -3.06 10.33 6.95
CA GLY A 12 -2.95 8.97 7.47
C GLY A 12 -1.56 8.57 7.97
N SER A 13 -0.51 9.37 7.73
CA SER A 13 0.89 8.91 7.80
C SER A 13 1.31 8.31 9.13
N ALA A 14 0.69 8.72 10.23
CA ALA A 14 0.97 8.20 11.57
C ALA A 14 0.78 6.67 11.69
N ILE A 15 -0.05 6.05 10.85
CA ILE A 15 -0.26 4.59 10.86
C ILE A 15 0.97 3.81 10.40
N CYS A 16 1.85 4.43 9.60
CA CYS A 16 3.03 3.77 9.04
C CYS A 16 4.35 4.31 9.63
N THR A 17 4.42 5.61 9.97
CA THR A 17 5.63 6.22 10.53
C THR A 17 5.70 6.11 12.06
N GLY A 18 4.57 5.87 12.72
CA GLY A 18 4.47 5.90 14.18
C GLY A 18 4.99 7.23 14.75
N ASN A 19 5.98 7.14 15.64
CA ASN A 19 6.61 8.31 16.25
C ASN A 19 7.89 8.78 15.52
N SER A 20 8.32 8.07 14.47
CA SER A 20 9.61 8.36 13.82
C SER A 20 9.58 9.65 12.99
N ASN A 21 8.40 10.17 12.62
CA ASN A 21 8.20 11.34 11.76
C ASN A 21 8.97 11.30 10.42
N LYS A 22 9.45 10.13 9.99
CA LYS A 22 10.18 9.95 8.72
C LYS A 22 9.21 9.57 7.61
N LEU A 23 8.59 10.58 6.99
CA LEU A 23 7.74 10.42 5.81
C LEU A 23 8.51 10.86 4.56
N THR A 24 8.54 10.03 3.53
CA THR A 24 9.12 10.39 2.22
C THR A 24 8.04 10.66 1.18
N ILE A 25 8.44 11.31 0.08
CA ILE A 25 7.59 11.47 -1.10
C ILE A 25 7.23 10.10 -1.67
N GLU A 26 8.17 9.16 -1.72
CA GLU A 26 7.91 7.80 -2.25
C GLU A 26 6.86 7.04 -1.43
N MET A 27 6.80 7.24 -0.10
CA MET A 27 5.74 6.67 0.75
C MET A 27 4.38 7.35 0.55
N CYS A 28 4.38 8.61 0.09
CA CYS A 28 3.17 9.40 -0.16
C CYS A 28 2.62 9.19 -1.57
N LEU A 29 3.48 9.09 -2.57
CA LEU A 29 3.16 8.95 -3.99
C LEU A 29 4.21 8.03 -4.61
N PRO A 30 4.09 6.71 -4.40
CA PRO A 30 5.07 5.76 -4.91
C PRO A 30 5.10 5.77 -6.44
N SER A 31 6.30 5.65 -6.99
CA SER A 31 6.49 5.40 -8.41
C SER A 31 5.88 4.06 -8.83
N LEU A 32 5.58 3.91 -10.12
CA LEU A 32 5.12 2.63 -10.67
C LEU A 32 6.13 1.51 -10.41
N GLU A 33 7.43 1.80 -10.49
CA GLU A 33 8.50 0.85 -10.17
C GLU A 33 8.40 0.36 -8.71
N THR A 34 8.23 1.27 -7.75
CA THR A 34 8.05 0.91 -6.35
C THR A 34 6.77 0.11 -6.13
N ILE A 35 5.66 0.48 -6.77
CA ILE A 35 4.39 -0.27 -6.68
C ILE A 35 4.60 -1.70 -7.16
N ILE A 36 5.19 -1.89 -8.35
CA ILE A 36 5.45 -3.21 -8.93
C ILE A 36 6.37 -4.02 -8.00
N LYS A 37 7.50 -3.44 -7.58
CA LYS A 37 8.48 -4.10 -6.71
C LYS A 37 7.84 -4.59 -5.41
N ASP A 38 7.10 -3.73 -4.72
CA ASP A 38 6.47 -4.06 -3.45
C ASP A 38 5.36 -5.12 -3.62
N VAL A 39 4.53 -5.00 -4.67
CA VAL A 39 3.47 -5.97 -4.96
C VAL A 39 4.06 -7.34 -5.33
N VAL A 40 5.01 -7.40 -6.27
CA VAL A 40 5.64 -8.66 -6.71
C VAL A 40 6.34 -9.35 -5.54
N LYS A 41 7.12 -8.60 -4.76
CA LYS A 41 7.78 -9.12 -3.55
C LYS A 41 6.77 -9.71 -2.59
N LYS A 42 5.72 -8.96 -2.25
CA LYS A 42 4.71 -9.42 -1.28
C LYS A 42 3.90 -10.60 -1.80
N ALA A 43 3.53 -10.59 -3.09
CA ALA A 43 2.78 -11.65 -3.73
C ALA A 43 3.57 -12.96 -3.77
N SER A 44 4.87 -12.88 -4.06
CA SER A 44 5.80 -14.01 -4.03
C SER A 44 6.01 -14.55 -2.61
N ASP A 45 6.30 -13.69 -1.63
CA ASP A 45 6.49 -14.06 -0.22
C ASP A 45 5.29 -14.86 0.33
N LEU A 46 4.08 -14.41 -0.02
CA LEU A 46 2.82 -14.96 0.48
C LEU A 46 2.25 -16.08 -0.41
N LYS A 47 2.82 -16.31 -1.60
CA LYS A 47 2.32 -17.27 -2.60
C LYS A 47 0.82 -17.08 -2.88
N VAL A 48 0.40 -15.82 -3.07
CA VAL A 48 -1.00 -15.49 -3.34
C VAL A 48 -1.42 -15.98 -4.72
N ARG A 49 -2.73 -16.18 -4.91
CA ARG A 49 -3.31 -16.52 -6.22
C ARG A 49 -3.86 -15.33 -6.97
N SER A 50 -4.14 -14.24 -6.28
CA SER A 50 -4.75 -13.05 -6.85
C SER A 50 -4.34 -11.77 -6.13
N VAL A 51 -4.32 -10.67 -6.88
CA VAL A 51 -4.14 -9.31 -6.39
C VAL A 51 -5.37 -8.49 -6.77
N PHE A 52 -5.98 -7.83 -5.79
CA PHE A 52 -7.06 -6.87 -6.02
C PHE A 52 -6.52 -5.44 -5.92
N VAL A 53 -6.81 -4.60 -6.91
CA VAL A 53 -6.39 -3.20 -6.97
C VAL A 53 -7.59 -2.28 -6.80
N SER A 54 -7.46 -1.30 -5.91
CA SER A 54 -8.38 -0.16 -5.79
C SER A 54 -7.57 1.11 -5.95
N SER A 55 -7.98 1.97 -6.88
CA SER A 55 -7.31 3.24 -7.15
C SER A 55 -8.35 4.35 -7.34
N ASP A 56 -7.97 5.58 -7.03
CA ASP A 56 -8.77 6.77 -7.30
C ASP A 56 -8.68 7.23 -8.75
N ARG A 57 -7.64 6.79 -9.49
CA ARG A 57 -7.42 7.16 -10.90
C ARG A 57 -6.88 6.01 -11.73
N ASN A 58 -5.58 5.71 -11.64
CA ASN A 58 -4.94 4.68 -12.45
C ASN A 58 -4.77 3.39 -11.64
N HIS A 59 -5.33 2.30 -12.15
CA HIS A 59 -5.26 0.98 -11.51
C HIS A 59 -4.01 0.18 -11.92
N TYR A 60 -3.25 0.62 -12.93
CA TYR A 60 -2.02 -0.05 -13.42
C TYR A 60 -2.20 -1.55 -13.69
N ILE A 61 -3.37 -1.94 -14.21
CA ILE A 61 -3.76 -3.35 -14.31
C ILE A 61 -2.89 -4.08 -15.33
N ASP A 62 -2.60 -3.45 -16.46
CA ASP A 62 -1.84 -4.09 -17.52
C ASP A 62 -0.36 -4.28 -17.10
N GLU A 63 0.21 -3.27 -16.45
CA GLU A 63 1.58 -3.33 -15.93
C GLU A 63 1.70 -4.39 -14.82
N LEU A 64 0.74 -4.44 -13.89
CA LEU A 64 0.73 -5.47 -12.85
C LEU A 64 0.49 -6.87 -13.42
N LYS A 65 -0.39 -7.03 -14.41
CA LYS A 65 -0.61 -8.32 -15.08
C LYS A 65 0.65 -8.82 -15.76
N GLN A 66 1.37 -7.94 -16.45
CA GLN A 66 2.62 -8.29 -17.12
C GLN A 66 3.65 -8.82 -16.12
N GLU A 67 3.87 -8.09 -15.02
CA GLU A 67 4.91 -8.41 -14.03
C GLU A 67 4.55 -9.62 -13.15
N LEU A 68 3.26 -9.88 -12.94
CA LEU A 68 2.78 -11.00 -12.12
C LEU A 68 2.46 -12.26 -12.95
N ALA A 69 2.45 -12.18 -14.28
CA ALA A 69 2.19 -13.33 -15.16
C ALA A 69 3.14 -14.52 -14.94
N PRO A 70 4.47 -14.35 -14.71
CA PRO A 70 5.36 -15.48 -14.43
C PRO A 70 5.00 -16.26 -13.16
N LEU A 71 4.31 -15.61 -12.23
CA LEU A 71 3.83 -16.23 -10.98
C LEU A 71 2.41 -16.81 -11.12
N GLN A 72 1.78 -16.70 -12.29
CA GLN A 72 0.41 -17.14 -12.55
C GLN A 72 -0.63 -16.49 -11.62
N ILE A 73 -0.39 -15.24 -11.23
CA ILE A 73 -1.25 -14.49 -10.32
C ILE A 73 -2.27 -13.66 -11.11
N VAL A 74 -3.53 -13.78 -10.73
CA VAL A 74 -4.62 -13.01 -11.35
C VAL A 74 -4.67 -11.60 -10.75
N VAL A 75 -4.75 -10.58 -11.59
CA VAL A 75 -4.85 -9.17 -11.15
C VAL A 75 -6.21 -8.61 -11.56
N GLU A 76 -6.98 -8.16 -10.59
CA GLU A 76 -8.34 -7.65 -10.79
C GLU A 76 -8.55 -6.29 -10.14
N HIS A 77 -9.46 -5.51 -10.73
CA HIS A 77 -10.07 -4.36 -10.07
C HIS A 77 -11.59 -4.43 -10.27
N ARG A 78 -12.31 -3.55 -9.56
CA ARG A 78 -13.76 -3.50 -9.71
C ARG A 78 -14.15 -2.61 -10.89
N TYR A 79 -15.13 -3.06 -11.68
CA TYR A 79 -15.87 -2.20 -12.60
C TYR A 79 -17.38 -2.51 -12.54
N PRO A 80 -18.27 -1.52 -12.38
CA PRO A 80 -17.96 -0.11 -12.14
C PRO A 80 -17.37 0.13 -10.74
N GLU A 81 -16.55 1.17 -10.63
CA GLU A 81 -15.89 1.56 -9.39
C GLU A 81 -16.89 1.88 -8.26
N ASN A 82 -16.62 1.38 -7.06
CA ASN A 82 -17.41 1.67 -5.86
C ASN A 82 -16.51 1.65 -4.63
N LEU A 83 -16.29 2.84 -4.06
CA LEU A 83 -15.38 3.03 -2.93
C LEU A 83 -15.73 2.14 -1.73
N HIS A 84 -17.01 2.04 -1.36
CA HIS A 84 -17.41 1.27 -0.18
C HIS A 84 -17.16 -0.23 -0.36
N ILE A 85 -17.44 -0.76 -1.55
CA ILE A 85 -17.16 -2.17 -1.87
C ILE A 85 -15.65 -2.41 -1.91
N ASN A 86 -14.87 -1.52 -2.52
CA ASN A 86 -13.42 -1.65 -2.56
C ASN A 86 -12.82 -1.62 -1.15
N LEU A 87 -13.26 -0.71 -0.28
CA LEU A 87 -12.84 -0.68 1.13
C LEU A 87 -13.20 -1.98 1.86
N ALA A 88 -14.37 -2.57 1.59
CA ALA A 88 -14.76 -3.85 2.16
C ALA A 88 -13.84 -4.99 1.67
N ILE A 89 -13.57 -5.08 0.37
CA ILE A 89 -12.65 -6.07 -0.22
C ILE A 89 -11.25 -5.95 0.39
N LEU A 90 -10.67 -4.74 0.41
CA LEU A 90 -9.36 -4.48 1.00
C LEU A 90 -9.30 -4.83 2.50
N SER A 91 -10.40 -4.60 3.23
CA SER A 91 -10.49 -4.93 4.66
C SER A 91 -10.51 -6.44 4.91
N ILE A 92 -11.02 -7.24 3.98
CA ILE A 92 -11.09 -8.71 4.12
C ILE A 92 -9.94 -9.47 3.45
N ALA A 93 -9.06 -8.81 2.68
CA ALA A 93 -7.92 -9.46 2.01
C ALA A 93 -6.99 -10.21 2.99
N ASP A 94 -6.25 -11.21 2.51
CA ASP A 94 -5.26 -11.92 3.34
C ASP A 94 -4.15 -10.98 3.79
N HIS A 95 -3.63 -10.15 2.88
CA HIS A 95 -2.68 -9.07 3.14
C HIS A 95 -3.13 -7.78 2.45
N PHE A 96 -2.85 -6.63 3.06
CA PHE A 96 -3.15 -5.31 2.50
C PHE A 96 -1.87 -4.50 2.34
N ILE A 97 -1.65 -3.93 1.16
CA ILE A 97 -0.62 -2.91 0.93
C ILE A 97 -1.33 -1.57 0.72
N GLY A 98 -1.10 -0.63 1.62
CA GLY A 98 -1.74 0.69 1.59
C GLY A 98 -0.79 1.82 1.22
N ASN A 99 -1.37 2.98 0.91
CA ASN A 99 -0.64 4.24 0.87
C ASN A 99 -0.53 4.80 2.29
N CYS A 100 0.66 5.18 2.73
CA CYS A 100 0.88 5.63 4.10
C CYS A 100 0.09 6.90 4.45
N VAL A 101 0.00 7.85 3.51
CA VAL A 101 -0.61 9.17 3.73
C VAL A 101 -2.13 9.14 3.55
N SER A 102 -2.67 8.20 2.79
CA SER A 102 -4.10 8.11 2.52
C SER A 102 -4.94 7.80 3.77
N THR A 103 -5.93 8.64 4.06
CA THR A 103 -6.92 8.39 5.13
C THR A 103 -7.84 7.20 4.82
N LEU A 104 -8.04 6.87 3.54
CA LEU A 104 -8.77 5.67 3.11
C LEU A 104 -7.96 4.39 3.42
N SER A 105 -6.65 4.40 3.14
CA SER A 105 -5.77 3.31 3.57
C SER A 105 -5.70 3.21 5.10
N ALA A 106 -5.74 4.34 5.80
CA ALA A 106 -5.81 4.37 7.26
C ALA A 106 -7.10 3.74 7.82
N PHE A 107 -8.24 3.91 7.13
CA PHE A 107 -9.48 3.23 7.47
C PHE A 107 -9.32 1.71 7.37
N VAL A 108 -8.83 1.21 6.23
CA VAL A 108 -8.60 -0.23 6.01
C VAL A 108 -7.63 -0.79 7.05
N TYR A 109 -6.51 -0.11 7.30
CA TYR A 109 -5.54 -0.52 8.32
C TYR A 109 -6.20 -0.67 9.70
N ARG A 110 -6.99 0.32 10.13
CA ARG A 110 -7.68 0.26 11.44
C ARG A 110 -8.70 -0.85 11.50
N GLN A 111 -9.50 -1.03 10.44
CA GLN A 111 -10.45 -2.12 10.36
C GLN A 111 -9.74 -3.48 10.50
N ARG A 112 -8.66 -3.69 9.75
CA ARG A 112 -7.85 -4.92 9.79
C ARG A 112 -7.18 -5.15 11.14
N LYS A 113 -6.75 -4.07 11.81
CA LYS A 113 -5.99 -4.15 13.06
C LYS A 113 -6.86 -4.31 14.30
N TYR A 114 -8.05 -3.70 14.32
CA TYR A 114 -8.85 -3.56 15.55
C TYR A 114 -10.25 -4.19 15.49
N ALA A 115 -10.79 -4.54 14.32
CA ALA A 115 -12.15 -5.07 14.23
C ALA A 115 -12.30 -6.54 14.63
N SER A 116 -11.21 -7.24 14.93
CA SER A 116 -11.21 -8.66 15.33
C SER A 116 -10.14 -8.90 16.39
N SER A 117 -10.29 -9.99 17.14
CA SER A 117 -9.32 -10.39 18.18
C SER A 117 -7.93 -10.71 17.62
N VAL A 118 -7.86 -11.15 16.37
CA VAL A 118 -6.61 -11.39 15.64
C VAL A 118 -6.43 -10.32 14.56
N PRO A 119 -5.43 -9.44 14.67
CA PRO A 119 -5.12 -8.44 13.65
C PRO A 119 -4.74 -9.09 12.31
N ARG A 120 -5.23 -8.53 11.20
CA ARG A 120 -4.84 -8.97 9.85
C ARG A 120 -3.59 -8.21 9.36
N PRO A 121 -2.65 -8.87 8.67
CA PRO A 121 -1.38 -8.26 8.30
C PRO A 121 -1.59 -7.16 7.25
N SER A 122 -0.82 -6.08 7.39
CA SER A 122 -0.84 -4.93 6.48
C SER A 122 0.56 -4.34 6.36
N SER A 123 0.90 -3.82 5.20
CA SER A 123 2.13 -3.06 4.92
C SER A 123 1.81 -1.78 4.16
N PHE A 124 2.82 -0.93 3.97
CA PHE A 124 2.69 0.29 3.18
C PHE A 124 3.74 0.33 2.08
N PHE A 125 3.43 0.97 0.96
CA PHE A 125 4.39 1.19 -0.11
C PHE A 125 5.62 1.96 0.38
N ALA A 126 6.79 1.60 -0.13
CA ALA A 126 8.08 2.22 0.19
C ALA A 126 8.44 2.23 1.69
N GLN A 127 7.82 1.36 2.51
CA GLN A 127 8.06 1.37 3.96
C GLN A 127 9.52 1.05 4.34
N ASN A 128 10.25 0.34 3.47
CA ASN A 128 11.67 0.03 3.65
C ASN A 128 12.62 1.03 2.98
N TYR A 129 12.14 2.15 2.44
CA TYR A 129 12.94 3.12 1.67
C TYR A 129 14.26 3.48 2.36
N PHE A 130 14.22 3.81 3.66
CA PHE A 130 15.42 4.18 4.43
C PHE A 130 16.38 3.02 4.72
N THR A 131 15.91 1.79 4.62
CA THR A 131 16.74 0.60 4.86
C THR A 131 17.49 0.21 3.59
N GLU A 132 16.89 0.51 2.43
CA GLU A 132 17.41 0.20 1.10
C GLU A 132 18.27 1.35 0.53
N ASN A 133 17.99 2.61 0.91
CA ASN A 133 18.72 3.81 0.50
C ASN A 133 19.55 4.41 1.64
N LYS A 134 20.28 3.56 2.38
CA LYS A 134 21.11 4.02 3.52
C LYS A 134 22.22 4.98 3.12
N ASP A 135 22.63 4.97 1.86
CA ASP A 135 23.70 5.80 1.31
C ASP A 135 23.22 7.18 0.84
N GLU A 136 21.91 7.46 0.87
CA GLU A 136 21.31 8.74 0.50
C GLU A 136 21.00 9.65 1.71
N LEU A 137 21.54 9.31 2.89
CA LEU A 137 21.28 9.98 4.18
C LEU A 137 22.55 10.58 4.80
#